data_AF-A0A838YQY9-F1
#
_entry.id   AF-A0A838YQY9-F1
#
_cell.length_a   1.000
_cell.length_b   1.000
_cell.length_c   1.000
_cell.angle_alpha   90.00
_cell.angle_beta   90.00
_cell.angle_gamma   90.00
#
_symmetry.space_group_name_H-M   'P 1'
#
loop_
_entity.id
_entity.type
_entity.pdbx_description
1 polymer ?
#
loop_
_entity_poly.entity_id
_entity_poly.type
_entity_poly.pdbx_seq_one_letter_code
_entity_poly.pdbx_strand_id
1 'polypeptide(L)'
;MKAFKVFVLVFLSVNIVIWLVTYFLNINLFSILQIQTPNIEVREPSYKLTTNISKSPIGNFDPVFVLYDEDCIKYGPYKLSEAVLEIQNGLSTTCSSLISDENDILINLHDRRDASLTNIKNNISNLLYSSSSDLNLFPGFEGDEEANLRIQLAIYQLPDPLRSILTNEVQVLNGCHPYGEALFNRCVYGVFDPVGYGADGNFGNDWAMTIWISDRGLESGKLKDILIHEAAHAYSYLVLKQCVLQDGSTFRNLAHQRYGNEENLADVFVYYYGGKWTNYYKLDYLPVEENKWMTDMIDYCNIYQQAVSALSS
;
A
#
# COMPACT_ATOMS: atom_id res chain seq x y z
N MET A 1 -31.16 -48.67 -11.44
CA MET A 1 -29.93 -48.92 -10.65
C MET A 1 -28.74 -49.46 -11.44
N LYS A 2 -28.89 -50.39 -12.40
CA LYS A 2 -27.73 -50.92 -13.16
C LYS A 2 -27.06 -49.88 -14.07
N ALA A 3 -27.83 -49.08 -14.81
CA ALA A 3 -27.30 -48.03 -15.69
C ALA A 3 -26.52 -46.93 -14.96
N PHE A 4 -26.99 -46.52 -13.77
CA PHE A 4 -26.33 -45.50 -12.94
C PHE A 4 -24.96 -45.97 -12.44
N LYS A 5 -24.84 -47.24 -12.02
CA LYS A 5 -23.56 -47.82 -11.59
C LYS A 5 -22.54 -47.88 -12.73
N VAL A 6 -22.99 -48.20 -13.94
CA VAL A 6 -22.13 -48.21 -15.14
C VAL A 6 -21.65 -46.80 -15.45
N PHE A 7 -22.52 -45.79 -15.37
CA PHE A 7 -22.15 -44.40 -15.63
C PHE A 7 -21.09 -43.88 -14.66
N VAL A 8 -21.24 -44.17 -13.36
CA VAL A 8 -20.26 -43.79 -12.33
C VAL A 8 -18.91 -44.49 -12.56
N LEU A 9 -18.92 -45.76 -12.97
CA LEU A 9 -17.70 -46.53 -13.25
C LEU A 9 -16.94 -45.98 -14.46
N VAL A 10 -17.67 -45.58 -15.51
CA VAL A 10 -17.08 -44.94 -16.71
C VAL A 10 -16.53 -43.55 -16.36
N PHE A 11 -17.24 -42.77 -15.55
CA PHE A 11 -16.75 -41.45 -15.13
C PHE A 11 -15.47 -41.56 -14.30
N LEU A 12 -15.42 -42.50 -13.35
CA LEU A 12 -14.23 -42.74 -12.53
C LEU A 12 -13.05 -43.25 -13.37
N SER A 13 -13.28 -44.15 -14.33
CA SER A 13 -12.20 -44.67 -15.17
C SER A 13 -11.58 -43.58 -16.05
N VAL A 14 -12.39 -42.67 -16.61
CA VAL A 14 -11.90 -41.53 -17.39
C VAL A 14 -11.07 -40.58 -16.54
N ASN A 15 -11.54 -40.24 -15.33
CA ASN A 15 -10.80 -39.32 -14.44
C ASN A 15 -9.47 -39.92 -13.96
N ILE A 16 -9.43 -41.24 -13.69
CA ILE A 16 -8.19 -41.94 -13.32
C ILE A 16 -7.20 -41.94 -14.49
N VAL A 17 -7.67 -42.18 -15.72
CA VAL A 17 -6.80 -42.14 -16.91
C VAL A 17 -6.24 -40.74 -17.13
N ILE A 18 -7.06 -39.69 -17.02
CA ILE A 18 -6.61 -38.30 -17.14
C ILE A 18 -5.54 -38.00 -16.09
N TRP A 19 -5.78 -38.38 -14.83
CA TRP A 19 -4.83 -38.15 -13.75
C TRP A 19 -3.49 -38.88 -13.98
N LEU A 20 -3.53 -40.15 -14.40
CA LEU A 20 -2.33 -40.91 -14.72
C LEU A 20 -1.55 -40.31 -15.89
N VAL A 21 -2.23 -39.90 -16.96
CA VAL A 21 -1.59 -39.24 -18.11
C VAL A 21 -0.90 -37.94 -17.68
N THR A 22 -1.54 -37.16 -16.81
CA THR A 22 -0.98 -35.87 -16.34
C THR A 22 0.22 -36.06 -15.42
N TYR A 23 0.17 -37.12 -14.59
CA TYR A 23 1.26 -37.51 -13.71
C TYR A 23 2.48 -38.02 -14.50
N PHE A 24 2.28 -38.93 -15.46
CA PHE A 24 3.37 -39.52 -16.24
C PHE A 24 4.01 -38.57 -17.25
N LEU A 25 3.23 -37.64 -17.81
CA LEU A 25 3.73 -36.64 -18.76
C LEU A 25 4.27 -35.37 -18.07
N ASN A 26 4.22 -35.31 -16.72
CA ASN A 26 4.57 -34.14 -15.92
C ASN A 26 3.89 -32.85 -16.44
N ILE A 27 2.65 -33.01 -16.93
CA ILE A 27 1.87 -31.92 -17.50
C ILE A 27 1.13 -31.24 -16.35
N ASN A 28 1.48 -29.99 -16.09
CA ASN A 28 0.71 -29.16 -15.19
C ASN A 28 -0.61 -28.77 -15.89
N LEU A 29 -1.73 -29.38 -15.47
CA LEU A 29 -3.04 -29.06 -16.03
C LEU A 29 -3.40 -27.59 -15.89
N PHE A 30 -2.90 -26.92 -14.84
CA PHE A 30 -3.08 -25.47 -14.65
C PHE A 30 -2.35 -24.64 -15.70
N SER A 31 -1.30 -25.17 -16.34
CA SER A 31 -0.60 -24.50 -17.44
C SER A 31 -1.33 -24.65 -18.78
N ILE A 32 -2.08 -25.74 -18.97
CA ILE A 32 -2.87 -25.98 -20.20
C ILE A 32 -4.26 -25.34 -20.10
N LEU A 33 -4.87 -25.36 -18.92
CA LEU A 33 -6.05 -24.58 -18.57
C LEU A 33 -5.60 -23.21 -18.05
N GLN A 34 -4.86 -22.47 -18.87
CA GLN A 34 -4.94 -21.01 -18.79
C GLN A 34 -6.39 -20.68 -19.12
N ILE A 35 -7.23 -20.61 -18.08
CA ILE A 35 -8.40 -19.76 -18.09
C ILE A 35 -7.83 -18.43 -18.54
N GLN A 36 -8.17 -18.03 -19.76
CA GLN A 36 -8.07 -16.64 -20.16
C GLN A 36 -8.87 -15.89 -19.11
N THR A 37 -8.20 -15.43 -18.06
CA THR A 37 -8.67 -14.28 -17.30
C THR A 37 -9.06 -13.29 -18.38
N PRO A 38 -10.34 -12.91 -18.48
CA PRO A 38 -10.74 -11.96 -19.50
C PRO A 38 -9.76 -10.81 -19.38
N ASN A 39 -9.15 -10.46 -20.51
CA ASN A 39 -8.35 -9.26 -20.62
C ASN A 39 -9.37 -8.13 -20.43
N ILE A 40 -9.68 -7.83 -19.17
CA ILE A 40 -10.37 -6.61 -18.82
C ILE A 40 -9.32 -5.59 -19.19
N GLU A 41 -9.43 -5.05 -20.41
CA GLU A 41 -8.89 -3.73 -20.67
C GLU A 41 -9.47 -2.88 -19.55
N VAL A 42 -8.68 -2.69 -18.49
CA VAL A 42 -8.90 -1.61 -17.54
C VAL A 42 -8.82 -0.41 -18.44
N ARG A 43 -9.99 0.06 -18.84
CA ARG A 43 -10.16 1.16 -19.79
C ARG A 43 -9.42 2.29 -19.11
N GLU A 44 -8.18 2.57 -19.56
CA GLU A 44 -7.35 3.54 -18.87
C GLU A 44 -8.20 4.79 -18.71
N PRO A 45 -8.50 5.24 -17.47
CA PRO A 45 -9.26 6.45 -17.32
C PRO A 45 -8.59 7.53 -18.17
N SER A 46 -9.36 8.45 -18.72
CA SER A 46 -8.85 9.54 -19.54
C SER A 46 -8.05 10.53 -18.69
N TYR A 47 -6.95 10.09 -18.08
CA TYR A 47 -5.98 10.88 -17.33
C TYR A 47 -4.73 11.14 -18.15
N LYS A 48 -4.74 10.86 -19.47
CA LYS A 48 -3.60 11.15 -20.37
C LYS A 48 -3.27 12.63 -20.29
N LEU A 49 -2.36 12.97 -19.39
CA LEU A 49 -1.66 14.23 -19.33
C LEU A 49 -0.99 14.34 -20.70
N THR A 50 -1.52 15.19 -21.57
CA THR A 50 -0.88 15.45 -22.85
C THR A 50 0.53 15.94 -22.57
N THR A 51 1.52 15.41 -23.27
CA THR A 51 2.98 15.60 -23.10
C THR A 51 3.49 17.06 -23.15
N ASN A 52 2.60 18.05 -23.09
CA ASN A 52 2.88 19.48 -23.07
C ASN A 52 2.34 20.14 -21.79
N ILE A 53 2.77 19.68 -20.60
CA ILE A 53 2.51 20.39 -19.33
C ILE A 53 3.36 21.69 -19.22
N SER A 54 4.18 22.01 -20.22
CA SER A 54 5.11 23.15 -20.16
C SER A 54 4.50 24.54 -20.37
N LYS A 55 3.17 24.70 -20.53
CA LYS A 55 2.54 26.04 -20.63
C LYS A 55 1.13 26.04 -20.02
N SER A 56 1.01 26.59 -18.81
CA SER A 56 -0.22 26.81 -18.00
C SER A 56 -0.57 25.66 -17.03
N PRO A 57 -0.59 25.87 -15.70
CA PRO A 57 -0.74 24.79 -14.72
C PRO A 57 -2.12 24.11 -14.69
N ILE A 58 -3.12 24.64 -15.40
CA ILE A 58 -4.53 24.20 -15.30
C ILE A 58 -5.19 24.05 -16.69
N GLY A 59 -4.52 24.46 -17.78
CA GLY A 59 -5.19 24.74 -19.06
C GLY A 59 -5.89 23.57 -19.78
N ASN A 60 -5.62 22.32 -19.39
CA ASN A 60 -6.24 21.11 -19.93
C ASN A 60 -6.64 20.08 -18.85
N PHE A 61 -6.53 20.45 -17.57
CA PHE A 61 -6.90 19.59 -16.45
C PHE A 61 -8.28 20.03 -15.96
N ASP A 62 -9.30 19.21 -16.20
CA ASP A 62 -10.68 19.43 -15.71
C ASP A 62 -10.94 18.46 -14.55
N PRO A 63 -10.44 18.74 -13.33
CA PRO A 63 -10.63 17.84 -12.20
C PRO A 63 -12.10 17.78 -11.80
N VAL A 64 -12.51 16.60 -11.34
CA VAL A 64 -13.79 16.46 -10.65
C VAL A 64 -13.56 16.25 -9.18
N PHE A 65 -14.44 16.80 -8.36
CA PHE A 65 -14.31 16.82 -6.92
C PHE A 65 -15.36 15.93 -6.29
N VAL A 66 -14.95 15.17 -5.30
CA VAL A 66 -15.86 14.53 -4.36
C VAL A 66 -15.89 15.38 -3.10
N LEU A 67 -17.09 15.59 -2.57
CA LEU A 67 -17.30 16.31 -1.33
C LEU A 67 -17.99 15.42 -0.30
N TYR A 68 -17.91 15.82 0.96
CA TYR A 68 -18.41 15.08 2.11
C TYR A 68 -19.28 15.98 2.98
N ASP A 69 -20.33 15.41 3.56
CA ASP A 69 -21.05 16.08 4.65
C ASP A 69 -20.41 15.79 6.03
N GLU A 70 -21.05 16.25 7.10
CA GLU A 70 -20.60 16.06 8.48
C GLU A 70 -20.55 14.58 8.91
N ASP A 71 -21.39 13.74 8.30
CA ASP A 71 -21.46 12.29 8.53
C ASP A 71 -20.52 11.51 7.61
N CYS A 72 -19.68 12.21 6.83
CA CYS A 72 -18.78 11.66 5.82
C CYS A 72 -19.47 10.88 4.69
N ILE A 73 -20.74 11.21 4.40
CA ILE A 73 -21.43 10.72 3.20
C ILE A 73 -20.79 11.39 1.98
N LYS A 74 -20.44 10.57 0.99
CA LYS A 74 -19.74 10.97 -0.23
C LYS A 74 -20.72 11.52 -1.28
N TYR A 75 -20.43 12.69 -1.84
CA TYR A 75 -21.19 13.36 -2.89
C TYR A 75 -20.32 13.70 -4.12
N GLY A 76 -20.95 13.80 -5.30
CA GLY A 76 -20.27 14.05 -6.57
C GLY A 76 -20.13 12.79 -7.45
N PRO A 77 -19.21 12.78 -8.44
CA PRO A 77 -18.20 13.80 -8.72
C PRO A 77 -18.80 15.11 -9.29
N TYR A 78 -18.28 16.25 -8.83
CA TYR A 78 -18.68 17.60 -9.22
C TYR A 78 -17.61 18.28 -10.07
N LYS A 79 -18.01 19.10 -11.04
CA LYS A 79 -17.08 20.04 -11.68
C LYS A 79 -16.73 21.19 -10.75
N LEU A 80 -15.65 21.92 -11.03
CA LEU A 80 -15.19 23.04 -10.21
C LEU A 80 -16.32 24.02 -9.81
N SER A 81 -17.14 24.46 -10.78
CA SER A 81 -18.23 25.41 -10.50
C SER A 81 -19.33 24.85 -9.59
N GLU A 82 -19.59 23.55 -9.69
CA GLU A 82 -20.59 22.86 -8.86
C GLU A 82 -20.02 22.62 -7.45
N ALA A 83 -18.76 22.20 -7.37
CA ALA A 83 -18.09 21.95 -6.10
C ALA A 83 -18.01 23.21 -5.23
N VAL A 84 -17.72 24.37 -5.83
CA VAL A 84 -17.73 25.67 -5.11
C VAL A 84 -19.12 25.98 -4.53
N LEU A 85 -20.19 25.66 -5.25
CA LEU A 85 -21.56 25.89 -4.78
C LEU A 85 -21.92 24.93 -3.63
N GLU A 86 -21.58 23.65 -3.75
CA GLU A 86 -21.90 22.67 -2.73
C GLU A 86 -21.09 22.86 -1.44
N ILE A 87 -19.87 23.41 -1.54
CA ILE A 87 -19.11 23.83 -0.35
C ILE A 87 -19.84 24.97 0.38
N GLN A 88 -20.43 25.92 -0.35
CA GLN A 88 -21.26 26.97 0.26
C GLN A 88 -22.54 26.40 0.91
N ASN A 89 -23.00 25.23 0.48
CA ASN A 89 -24.13 24.52 1.06
C ASN A 89 -23.74 23.66 2.28
N GLY A 90 -22.48 23.67 2.71
CA GLY A 90 -22.00 22.98 3.91
C GLY A 90 -21.26 21.68 3.66
N LEU A 91 -20.98 21.31 2.40
CA LEU A 91 -20.09 20.17 2.11
C LEU A 91 -18.61 20.57 2.26
N SER A 92 -17.76 19.58 2.50
CA SER A 92 -16.32 19.72 2.68
C SER A 92 -15.54 18.88 1.67
N THR A 93 -14.33 19.30 1.34
CA THR A 93 -13.38 18.52 0.53
C THR A 93 -12.74 17.37 1.31
N THR A 94 -12.89 17.35 2.64
CA THR A 94 -12.33 16.33 3.52
C THR A 94 -13.41 15.76 4.44
N CYS A 95 -13.33 14.45 4.68
CA CYS A 95 -14.09 13.79 5.75
C CYS A 95 -13.33 13.93 7.07
N SER A 96 -14.04 14.34 8.13
CA SER A 96 -13.47 14.54 9.48
C SER A 96 -13.65 13.32 10.40
N SER A 97 -14.36 12.27 9.97
CA SER A 97 -14.47 11.00 10.71
C SER A 97 -13.14 10.27 10.69
N LEU A 98 -12.72 9.77 11.87
CA LEU A 98 -11.47 9.01 12.03
C LEU A 98 -11.43 7.72 11.20
N ILE A 99 -12.58 7.10 10.89
CA ILE A 99 -12.65 5.83 10.14
C ILE A 99 -13.97 5.78 9.35
N SER A 100 -13.90 5.95 8.03
CA SER A 100 -15.07 5.86 7.13
C SER A 100 -15.28 4.48 6.51
N ASP A 101 -14.25 3.63 6.46
CA ASP A 101 -14.29 2.27 5.90
C ASP A 101 -13.29 1.38 6.68
N GLU A 102 -13.72 0.21 7.15
CA GLU A 102 -12.84 -0.74 7.86
C GLU A 102 -11.73 -1.32 6.96
N ASN A 103 -11.91 -1.35 5.64
CA ASN A 103 -10.85 -1.77 4.73
C ASN A 103 -9.72 -0.75 4.64
N ASP A 104 -9.97 0.51 5.02
CA ASP A 104 -8.94 1.54 5.08
C ASP A 104 -8.02 1.39 6.28
N ILE A 105 -8.47 0.72 7.35
CA ILE A 105 -7.68 0.55 8.58
C ILE A 105 -6.90 -0.76 8.62
N LEU A 106 -7.13 -1.69 7.68
CA LEU A 106 -6.41 -2.95 7.62
C LEU A 106 -4.92 -2.71 7.35
N ILE A 107 -4.10 -3.04 8.34
CA ILE A 107 -2.65 -3.09 8.18
C ILE A 107 -2.23 -4.37 7.46
N ASN A 108 -1.42 -4.21 6.44
CA ASN A 108 -0.82 -5.32 5.72
C ASN A 108 0.48 -5.69 6.44
N LEU A 109 0.42 -6.77 7.23
CA LEU A 109 1.55 -7.26 8.02
C LEU A 109 2.22 -8.48 7.39
N HIS A 110 3.54 -8.43 7.31
CA HIS A 110 4.27 -9.31 6.42
C HIS A 110 5.58 -9.82 7.00
N ASP A 111 5.82 -11.12 6.79
CA ASP A 111 6.98 -11.81 7.31
C ASP A 111 7.57 -12.79 6.29
N ARG A 112 8.91 -12.76 6.14
CA ARG A 112 9.65 -13.71 5.29
C ARG A 112 10.32 -14.76 6.15
N ARG A 113 10.06 -16.04 5.89
CA ARG A 113 10.90 -17.14 6.39
C ARG A 113 12.22 -17.16 5.59
N ASP A 114 13.18 -16.35 6.00
CA ASP A 114 14.58 -16.58 5.63
C ASP A 114 15.14 -17.72 6.51
N ALA A 115 15.80 -18.68 5.87
CA ALA A 115 16.43 -19.80 6.55
C ALA A 115 17.50 -19.29 7.52
N SER A 116 17.33 -19.63 8.80
CA SER A 116 18.31 -19.53 9.88
C SER A 116 18.87 -18.14 10.19
N LEU A 117 18.11 -17.37 10.99
CA LEU A 117 18.66 -16.63 12.12
C LEU A 117 17.62 -16.68 13.25
N THR A 118 17.66 -17.74 14.06
CA THR A 118 17.01 -17.78 15.37
C THR A 118 17.84 -16.94 16.33
N ASN A 119 17.62 -15.63 16.34
CA ASN A 119 18.05 -14.81 17.47
C ASN A 119 16.99 -14.95 18.56
N ILE A 120 17.29 -15.79 19.55
CA ILE A 120 16.58 -15.84 20.82
C ILE A 120 16.88 -14.51 21.52
N LYS A 121 15.91 -13.58 21.58
CA LYS A 121 16.05 -12.38 22.42
C LYS A 121 15.90 -12.78 23.89
N ASN A 122 16.97 -12.55 24.66
CA ASN A 122 16.98 -12.65 26.12
C ASN A 122 16.20 -11.47 26.72
N ASN A 123 15.36 -11.78 27.69
CA ASN A 123 14.28 -10.94 28.20
C ASN A 123 14.73 -9.92 29.29
N ILE A 124 15.84 -9.18 29.10
CA ILE A 124 16.38 -8.31 30.17
C ILE A 124 16.79 -6.89 29.72
N SER A 125 16.55 -6.45 28.47
CA SER A 125 17.02 -5.12 28.04
C SER A 125 15.99 -3.98 28.10
N ASN A 126 14.73 -4.23 28.44
CA ASN A 126 13.66 -3.20 28.41
C ASN A 126 13.51 -2.38 29.71
N LEU A 127 14.58 -2.13 30.48
CA LEU A 127 14.45 -1.40 31.75
C LEU A 127 15.22 -0.08 31.86
N LEU A 128 16.11 0.29 30.94
CA LEU A 128 16.94 1.49 31.14
C LEU A 128 17.30 2.18 29.83
N TYR A 129 16.38 2.90 29.19
CA TYR A 129 16.72 4.03 28.31
C TYR A 129 15.54 5.02 28.17
N SER A 130 15.22 5.66 29.31
CA SER A 130 14.44 6.90 29.36
C SER A 130 15.41 8.07 29.30
N SER A 131 15.58 8.67 28.11
CA SER A 131 16.06 10.05 28.01
C SER A 131 15.70 10.67 26.66
N SER A 132 14.79 11.65 26.73
CA SER A 132 14.68 12.85 25.88
C SER A 132 14.12 12.77 24.46
N SER A 133 13.19 11.88 24.17
CA SER A 133 12.16 12.16 23.16
C SER A 133 10.87 11.42 23.51
N ASP A 134 9.70 12.01 23.23
CA ASP A 134 8.38 11.36 23.45
C ASP A 134 8.27 10.03 22.68
N LEU A 135 9.17 9.78 21.73
CA LEU A 135 9.32 8.56 20.94
C LEU A 135 9.73 7.32 21.74
N ASN A 136 10.53 7.48 22.79
CA ASN A 136 11.07 6.37 23.59
C ASN A 136 10.01 5.77 24.55
N LEU A 137 8.77 6.26 24.50
CA LEU A 137 7.66 5.81 25.32
C LEU A 137 6.80 4.75 24.61
N PHE A 138 6.98 4.55 23.31
CA PHE A 138 6.18 3.57 22.56
C PHE A 138 6.65 2.13 22.84
N PRO A 139 5.71 1.18 22.99
CA PRO A 139 6.05 -0.21 23.21
C PRO A 139 6.81 -0.77 22.01
N GLY A 140 7.88 -1.52 22.26
CA GLY A 140 8.67 -2.14 21.20
C GLY A 140 9.74 -1.25 20.59
N PHE A 141 10.02 -0.07 21.16
CA PHE A 141 11.19 0.74 20.78
C PHE A 141 12.48 -0.08 20.86
N GLU A 142 13.22 -0.15 19.75
CA GLU A 142 14.49 -0.88 19.65
C GLU A 142 15.69 0.07 19.57
N GLY A 143 15.45 1.38 19.41
CA GLY A 143 16.44 2.30 18.89
C GLY A 143 17.62 2.66 19.80
N ASP A 144 18.81 2.65 19.19
CA ASP A 144 19.96 3.44 19.61
C ASP A 144 20.17 4.67 18.70
N GLU A 145 21.07 5.56 19.10
CA GLU A 145 21.33 6.83 18.38
C GLU A 145 21.85 6.59 16.95
N GLU A 146 22.66 5.55 16.74
CA GLU A 146 23.23 5.23 15.43
C GLU A 146 22.16 4.70 14.47
N ALA A 147 21.33 3.79 14.93
CA ALA A 147 20.24 3.21 14.17
C ALA A 147 19.22 4.29 13.76
N ASN A 148 18.85 5.18 14.69
CA ASN A 148 17.96 6.31 14.42
C ASN A 148 18.56 7.27 13.38
N LEU A 149 19.85 7.59 13.47
CA LEU A 149 20.53 8.43 12.49
C LEU A 149 20.53 7.78 11.09
N ARG A 150 20.77 6.46 11.00
CA ARG A 150 20.72 5.73 9.72
C ARG A 150 19.34 5.80 9.07
N ILE A 151 18.26 5.66 9.85
CA ILE A 151 16.89 5.80 9.37
C ILE A 151 16.65 7.21 8.85
N GLN A 152 16.99 8.24 9.62
CA GLN A 152 16.81 9.64 9.22
C GLN A 152 17.55 9.96 7.92
N LEU A 153 18.82 9.55 7.78
CA LEU A 153 19.59 9.75 6.55
C LEU A 153 18.96 9.02 5.36
N ALA A 154 18.42 7.82 5.56
CA ALA A 154 17.71 7.08 4.52
C ALA A 154 16.41 7.79 4.09
N ILE A 155 15.65 8.35 5.03
CA ILE A 155 14.45 9.17 4.73
C ILE A 155 14.83 10.37 3.87
N TYR A 156 15.91 11.09 4.19
CA TYR A 156 16.36 12.23 3.39
C TYR A 156 16.78 11.86 1.96
N GLN A 157 17.13 10.59 1.72
CA GLN A 157 17.48 10.07 0.39
C GLN A 157 16.28 9.55 -0.40
N LEU A 158 15.09 9.52 0.20
CA LEU A 158 13.88 9.10 -0.51
C LEU A 158 13.48 10.11 -1.59
N PRO A 159 12.82 9.65 -2.67
CA PRO A 159 12.20 10.52 -3.66
C PRO A 159 11.18 11.48 -3.04
N ASP A 160 11.06 12.68 -3.61
CA ASP A 160 10.32 13.80 -3.03
C ASP A 160 8.87 13.47 -2.60
N PRO A 161 8.04 12.75 -3.39
CA PRO A 161 6.67 12.44 -2.97
C PRO A 161 6.61 11.57 -1.70
N LEU A 162 7.53 10.60 -1.58
CA LEU A 162 7.59 9.72 -0.41
C LEU A 162 8.23 10.43 0.78
N ARG A 163 9.34 11.14 0.54
CA ARG A 163 10.05 11.90 1.58
C ARG A 163 9.15 12.93 2.25
N SER A 164 8.38 13.68 1.45
CA SER A 164 7.48 14.73 1.97
C SER A 164 6.43 14.16 2.94
N ILE A 165 5.88 12.98 2.65
CA ILE A 165 4.93 12.32 3.55
C ILE A 165 5.60 11.94 4.87
N LEU A 166 6.81 11.36 4.81
CA LEU A 166 7.53 10.92 6.02
C LEU A 166 8.12 12.08 6.84
N THR A 167 8.17 13.30 6.31
CA THR A 167 8.64 14.47 7.05
C THR A 167 7.52 15.32 7.64
N ASN A 168 6.29 15.19 7.11
CA ASN A 168 5.18 16.08 7.46
C ASN A 168 3.98 15.36 8.08
N GLU A 169 3.67 14.14 7.64
CA GLU A 169 2.40 13.47 7.95
C GLU A 169 2.59 12.15 8.72
N VAL A 170 3.70 11.44 8.48
CA VAL A 170 3.96 10.11 9.03
C VAL A 170 5.26 10.09 9.81
N GLN A 171 5.22 9.60 11.05
CA GLN A 171 6.41 9.49 11.89
C GLN A 171 7.10 8.14 11.69
N VAL A 172 8.42 8.13 11.46
CA VAL A 172 9.19 6.88 11.35
C VAL A 172 9.88 6.56 12.67
N LEU A 173 9.68 5.34 13.15
CA LEU A 173 10.15 4.82 14.43
C LEU A 173 11.16 3.70 14.21
N ASN A 174 12.20 3.66 15.04
CA ASN A 174 13.00 2.45 15.21
C ASN A 174 12.36 1.56 16.28
N GLY A 175 11.71 0.49 15.86
CA GLY A 175 11.07 -0.43 16.79
C GLY A 175 10.42 -1.65 16.16
N CYS A 176 10.17 -2.62 17.03
CA CYS A 176 9.38 -3.79 16.77
C CYS A 176 7.89 -3.45 16.89
N HIS A 177 7.16 -3.47 15.78
CA HIS A 177 5.73 -3.17 15.79
C HIS A 177 4.94 -4.17 16.68
N PRO A 178 4.18 -3.72 17.71
CA PRO A 178 3.57 -4.61 18.70
C PRO A 178 2.65 -5.69 18.10
N TYR A 179 1.79 -5.31 17.17
CA TYR A 179 0.86 -6.27 16.55
C TYR A 179 1.56 -7.19 15.55
N GLY A 180 2.57 -6.68 14.84
CA GLY A 180 3.40 -7.49 13.95
C GLY A 180 4.14 -8.58 14.71
N GLU A 181 4.74 -8.22 15.85
CA GLU A 181 5.40 -9.16 16.74
C GLU A 181 4.44 -10.21 17.29
N ALA A 182 3.26 -9.79 17.77
CA ALA A 182 2.26 -10.71 18.32
C ALA A 182 1.81 -11.77 17.30
N LEU A 183 1.66 -11.39 16.03
CA LEU A 183 1.21 -12.31 14.97
C LEU A 183 2.30 -13.28 14.50
N PHE A 184 3.55 -12.82 14.39
CA PHE A 184 4.63 -13.63 13.82
C PHE A 184 5.59 -14.19 14.86
N ASN A 185 5.41 -13.84 16.14
CA ASN A 185 6.32 -14.15 17.24
C ASN A 185 7.77 -13.70 16.95
N ARG A 186 7.91 -12.58 16.23
CA ARG A 186 9.15 -11.89 15.88
C ARG A 186 8.87 -10.53 15.23
N CYS A 187 9.84 -9.63 15.27
CA CYS A 187 9.77 -8.35 14.58
C CYS A 187 9.79 -8.54 13.05
N VAL A 188 8.81 -7.95 12.38
CA VAL A 188 8.78 -7.78 10.93
C VAL A 188 9.75 -6.68 10.50
N TYR A 189 10.14 -6.67 9.22
CA TYR A 189 11.17 -5.73 8.74
C TYR A 189 10.72 -4.26 8.78
N GLY A 190 9.47 -4.01 8.38
CA GLY A 190 8.84 -2.70 8.30
C GLY A 190 7.32 -2.84 8.40
N VAL A 191 6.63 -1.81 8.90
CA VAL A 191 5.15 -1.70 8.89
C VAL A 191 4.75 -0.23 8.84
N PHE A 192 3.88 0.15 7.91
CA PHE A 192 3.04 1.33 8.05
C PHE A 192 1.77 1.04 8.86
N ASP A 193 1.57 1.80 9.94
CA ASP A 193 0.41 1.70 10.83
C ASP A 193 -0.39 3.02 10.83
N PRO A 194 -1.51 3.08 10.09
CA PRO A 194 -2.34 4.28 10.00
C PRO A 194 -3.19 4.53 11.25
N VAL A 195 -3.43 3.52 12.10
CA VAL A 195 -4.42 3.59 13.19
C VAL A 195 -3.89 3.24 14.57
N GLY A 196 -2.63 2.82 14.70
CA GLY A 196 -1.99 2.59 15.99
C GLY A 196 -2.42 1.26 16.61
N TYR A 197 -2.15 0.14 15.94
CA TYR A 197 -2.45 -1.20 16.42
C TYR A 197 -1.58 -1.60 17.62
N GLY A 198 -2.23 -2.10 18.66
CA GLY A 198 -1.60 -2.74 19.82
C GLY A 198 -1.42 -4.25 19.62
N ALA A 199 -0.63 -4.87 20.49
CA ALA A 199 -0.39 -6.32 20.47
C ALA A 199 -1.66 -7.18 20.66
N ASP A 200 -2.70 -6.60 21.24
CA ASP A 200 -4.02 -7.22 21.42
C ASP A 200 -4.92 -7.11 20.18
N GLY A 201 -4.47 -6.41 19.13
CA GLY A 201 -5.22 -6.15 17.91
C GLY A 201 -6.20 -4.97 17.99
N ASN A 202 -6.28 -4.29 19.14
CA ASN A 202 -7.02 -3.04 19.26
C ASN A 202 -6.22 -1.89 18.65
N PHE A 203 -6.89 -0.88 18.09
CA PHE A 203 -6.27 0.29 17.49
C PHE A 203 -6.73 1.59 18.17
N GLY A 204 -6.15 2.73 17.78
CA GLY A 204 -6.40 4.05 18.36
C GLY A 204 -5.37 4.47 19.41
N ASN A 205 -4.19 3.84 19.40
CA ASN A 205 -3.10 4.22 20.28
C ASN A 205 -2.34 5.45 19.75
N ASP A 206 -1.56 6.10 20.63
CA ASP A 206 -0.84 7.35 20.33
C ASP A 206 0.19 7.25 19.19
N TRP A 207 0.54 6.02 18.77
CA TRP A 207 1.46 5.75 17.67
C TRP A 207 0.75 5.50 16.33
N ALA A 208 -0.51 5.93 16.16
CA ALA A 208 -1.13 5.99 14.85
C ALA A 208 -0.32 6.89 13.88
N MET A 209 -0.45 6.64 12.57
CA MET A 209 0.28 7.35 11.53
C MET A 209 1.81 7.21 11.66
N THR A 210 2.27 5.99 11.92
CA THR A 210 3.69 5.68 12.06
C THR A 210 4.18 4.64 11.06
N ILE A 211 5.47 4.68 10.73
CA ILE A 211 6.19 3.56 10.11
C ILE A 211 7.16 3.01 11.13
N TRP A 212 7.07 1.72 11.40
CA TRP A 212 7.97 1.00 12.29
C TRP A 212 9.03 0.28 11.49
N ILE A 213 10.30 0.58 11.72
CA ILE A 213 11.45 -0.13 11.16
C ILE A 213 12.13 -0.86 12.31
N SER A 214 12.19 -2.19 12.25
CA SER A 214 12.87 -2.96 13.29
C SER A 214 14.39 -3.00 13.08
N ASP A 215 15.12 -3.37 14.13
CA ASP A 215 16.55 -3.71 14.03
C ASP A 215 16.78 -4.79 12.97
N ARG A 216 15.86 -5.76 12.87
CA ARG A 216 15.88 -6.79 11.83
C ARG A 216 15.81 -6.17 10.43
N GLY A 217 15.00 -5.14 10.25
CA GLY A 217 14.90 -4.33 9.02
C GLY A 217 16.22 -3.64 8.69
N LEU A 218 16.85 -3.03 9.68
CA LEU A 218 18.15 -2.37 9.54
C LEU A 218 19.28 -3.35 9.17
N GLU A 219 19.38 -4.45 9.90
CA GLU A 219 20.41 -5.49 9.75
C GLU A 219 20.30 -6.24 8.41
N SER A 220 19.13 -6.23 7.78
CA SER A 220 18.91 -6.85 6.47
C SER A 220 19.77 -6.22 5.35
N GLY A 221 20.24 -4.98 5.55
CA GLY A 221 20.89 -4.19 4.52
C GLY A 221 19.95 -3.73 3.40
N LYS A 222 18.62 -3.79 3.63
CA LYS A 222 17.56 -3.42 2.67
C LYS A 222 16.75 -2.19 3.09
N LEU A 223 17.26 -1.41 4.04
CA LEU A 223 16.56 -0.25 4.63
C LEU A 223 15.92 0.67 3.59
N LYS A 224 16.62 1.02 2.51
CA LYS A 224 16.09 1.89 1.47
C LYS A 224 14.84 1.31 0.79
N ASP A 225 14.89 0.03 0.41
CA ASP A 225 13.79 -0.63 -0.30
C ASP A 225 12.61 -0.85 0.67
N ILE A 226 12.87 -1.19 1.94
CA ILE A 226 11.86 -1.28 3.00
C ILE A 226 11.17 0.08 3.20
N LEU A 227 11.93 1.18 3.31
CA LEU A 227 11.34 2.51 3.49
C LEU A 227 10.51 2.95 2.28
N ILE A 228 10.92 2.62 1.05
CA ILE A 228 10.11 2.90 -0.13
C ILE A 228 8.79 2.11 -0.08
N HIS A 229 8.85 0.84 0.31
CA HIS A 229 7.68 -0.03 0.46
C HIS A 229 6.68 0.53 1.49
N GLU A 230 7.14 0.78 2.72
CA GLU A 230 6.24 1.28 3.77
C GLU A 230 5.75 2.70 3.48
N ALA A 231 6.57 3.55 2.87
CA ALA A 231 6.13 4.88 2.43
C ALA A 231 5.11 4.81 1.28
N ALA A 232 5.15 3.76 0.45
CA ALA A 232 4.16 3.55 -0.59
C ALA A 232 2.79 3.21 -0.01
N HIS A 233 2.73 2.45 1.09
CA HIS A 233 1.49 2.24 1.85
C HIS A 233 0.93 3.56 2.38
N ALA A 234 1.79 4.38 2.99
CA ALA A 234 1.41 5.71 3.45
C ALA A 234 0.93 6.61 2.30
N TYR A 235 1.61 6.59 1.15
CA TYR A 235 1.23 7.34 -0.05
C TYR A 235 -0.11 6.85 -0.60
N SER A 236 -0.34 5.54 -0.63
CA SER A 236 -1.63 4.95 -1.03
C SER A 236 -2.76 5.45 -0.12
N TYR A 237 -2.53 5.43 1.19
CA TYR A 237 -3.50 5.84 2.22
C TYR A 237 -3.81 7.35 2.22
N LEU A 238 -2.78 8.20 2.17
CA LEU A 238 -2.92 9.65 2.30
C LEU A 238 -3.19 10.36 0.97
N VAL A 239 -2.61 9.87 -0.12
CA VAL A 239 -2.63 10.57 -1.43
C VAL A 239 -3.57 9.86 -2.40
N LEU A 240 -3.30 8.59 -2.71
CA LEU A 240 -4.06 7.89 -3.76
C LEU A 240 -5.54 7.69 -3.39
N LYS A 241 -5.84 7.52 -2.10
CA LYS A 241 -7.20 7.43 -1.57
C LYS A 241 -8.00 8.70 -1.81
N GLN A 242 -7.36 9.87 -1.72
CA GLN A 242 -8.03 11.17 -1.89
C GLN A 242 -8.03 11.63 -3.35
N CYS A 243 -7.20 11.01 -4.19
CA CYS A 243 -7.01 11.37 -5.59
C CYS A 243 -8.15 10.82 -6.47
N VAL A 244 -9.11 11.67 -6.80
CA VAL A 244 -10.37 11.28 -7.48
C VAL A 244 -10.22 11.33 -9.01
N LEU A 245 -10.78 10.31 -9.66
CA LEU A 245 -10.90 10.16 -11.11
C LEU A 245 -12.24 10.70 -11.62
N GLN A 246 -12.33 10.89 -12.94
CA GLN A 246 -13.51 11.44 -13.62
C GLN A 246 -14.81 10.68 -13.35
N ASP A 247 -14.72 9.38 -13.07
CA ASP A 247 -15.85 8.51 -12.74
C ASP A 247 -16.20 8.50 -11.23
N GLY A 248 -15.50 9.29 -10.42
CA GLY A 248 -15.66 9.37 -8.97
C GLY A 248 -14.94 8.26 -8.19
N SER A 249 -14.25 7.32 -8.86
CA SER A 249 -13.36 6.35 -8.21
C SER A 249 -12.06 7.02 -7.77
N THR A 250 -11.27 6.35 -6.92
CA THR A 250 -9.97 6.87 -6.47
C THR A 250 -8.83 6.18 -7.21
N PHE A 251 -7.68 6.85 -7.34
CA PHE A 251 -6.49 6.21 -7.89
C PHE A 251 -6.04 5.00 -7.07
N ARG A 252 -6.31 4.99 -5.75
CA ARG A 252 -6.07 3.81 -4.90
C ARG A 252 -6.88 2.61 -5.39
N ASN A 253 -8.17 2.79 -5.66
CA ASN A 253 -9.01 1.71 -6.21
C ASN A 253 -8.50 1.23 -7.57
N LEU A 254 -8.12 2.15 -8.45
CA LEU A 254 -7.56 1.81 -9.76
C LEU A 254 -6.25 1.03 -9.64
N ALA A 255 -5.36 1.45 -8.74
CA ALA A 255 -4.09 0.80 -8.47
C ALA A 255 -4.30 -0.63 -7.93
N HIS A 256 -5.27 -0.83 -7.04
CA HIS A 256 -5.63 -2.16 -6.54
C HIS A 256 -6.24 -3.04 -7.61
N GLN A 257 -7.06 -2.50 -8.50
CA GLN A 257 -7.57 -3.26 -9.64
C GLN A 257 -6.45 -3.68 -10.58
N ARG A 258 -5.43 -2.83 -10.77
CA ARG A 258 -4.28 -3.10 -11.63
C ARG A 258 -3.32 -4.14 -11.04
N TYR A 259 -2.96 -4.01 -9.77
CA TYR A 259 -1.92 -4.83 -9.13
C TYR A 259 -2.46 -5.92 -8.20
N GLY A 260 -3.76 -5.92 -7.94
CA GLY A 260 -4.47 -6.92 -7.14
C GLY A 260 -4.61 -6.58 -5.65
N ASN A 261 -3.62 -5.94 -5.04
CA ASN A 261 -3.65 -5.54 -3.62
C ASN A 261 -2.62 -4.42 -3.31
N GLU A 262 -2.62 -3.95 -2.08
CA GLU A 262 -1.69 -2.92 -1.58
C GLU A 262 -0.23 -3.34 -1.60
N GLU A 263 0.07 -4.58 -1.22
CA GLU A 263 1.45 -5.07 -1.17
C GLU A 263 2.12 -5.09 -2.54
N ASN A 264 1.38 -5.53 -3.57
CA ASN A 264 1.88 -5.51 -4.93
C ASN A 264 2.09 -4.08 -5.43
N LEU A 265 1.21 -3.15 -5.04
CA LEU A 265 1.39 -1.73 -5.34
C LEU A 265 2.65 -1.18 -4.65
N ALA A 266 2.86 -1.47 -3.37
CA ALA A 266 4.05 -1.04 -2.62
C ALA A 266 5.35 -1.59 -3.24
N ASP A 267 5.36 -2.86 -3.65
CA ASP A 267 6.50 -3.45 -4.37
C ASP A 267 6.74 -2.77 -5.74
N VAL A 268 5.68 -2.36 -6.45
CA VAL A 268 5.81 -1.60 -7.71
C VAL A 268 6.48 -0.25 -7.47
N PHE A 269 6.18 0.44 -6.37
CA PHE A 269 6.91 1.66 -5.98
C PHE A 269 8.40 1.40 -5.74
N VAL A 270 8.77 0.27 -5.13
CA VAL A 270 10.17 -0.13 -4.96
C VAL A 270 10.85 -0.25 -6.32
N TYR A 271 10.25 -0.95 -7.28
CA TYR A 271 10.83 -1.06 -8.62
C TYR A 271 10.89 0.27 -9.38
N TYR A 272 9.84 1.09 -9.29
CA TYR A 272 9.76 2.40 -9.94
C TYR A 272 10.91 3.32 -9.53
N TYR A 273 11.29 3.28 -8.25
CA TYR A 273 12.43 4.05 -7.73
C TYR A 273 13.78 3.31 -7.78
N GLY A 274 13.85 2.21 -8.54
CA GLY A 274 15.09 1.49 -8.83
C GLY A 274 15.56 0.54 -7.72
N GLY A 275 14.70 0.26 -6.74
CA GLY A 275 14.91 -0.81 -5.75
C GLY A 275 14.79 -2.20 -6.38
N LYS A 276 15.22 -3.22 -5.65
CA LYS A 276 15.23 -4.62 -6.13
C LYS A 276 14.72 -5.62 -5.11
N TRP A 277 14.58 -5.21 -3.85
CA TRP A 277 14.10 -6.07 -2.79
C TRP A 277 12.59 -5.86 -2.61
N THR A 278 11.83 -6.84 -3.09
CA THR A 278 10.36 -6.87 -2.99
C THR A 278 9.89 -8.24 -2.46
N ASN A 279 8.68 -8.30 -1.91
CA ASN A 279 8.20 -9.49 -1.21
C ASN A 279 7.12 -10.28 -1.98
N TYR A 280 6.25 -9.61 -2.73
CA TYR A 280 5.00 -10.13 -3.28
C TYR A 280 4.96 -10.06 -4.80
N TYR A 281 5.35 -8.91 -5.35
CA TYR A 281 5.45 -8.67 -6.78
C TYR A 281 6.90 -8.84 -7.20
N LYS A 282 7.21 -9.91 -7.95
CA LYS A 282 8.58 -10.25 -8.35
C LYS A 282 8.78 -9.98 -9.83
N LEU A 283 9.51 -8.90 -10.11
CA LEU A 283 9.92 -8.48 -11.44
C LEU A 283 11.44 -8.40 -11.51
N ASP A 284 12.01 -8.62 -12.68
CA ASP A 284 13.44 -8.32 -12.91
C ASP A 284 13.67 -6.81 -13.06
N TYR A 285 12.68 -6.12 -13.64
CA TYR A 285 12.61 -4.67 -13.80
C TYR A 285 11.15 -4.26 -14.05
N LEU A 286 10.81 -3.00 -13.75
CA LEU A 286 9.49 -2.46 -14.07
C LEU A 286 9.40 -2.19 -15.59
N PRO A 287 8.40 -2.73 -16.31
CA PRO A 287 8.21 -2.45 -17.74
C PRO A 287 8.07 -0.95 -18.03
N VAL A 288 8.37 -0.52 -19.26
CA VAL A 288 8.26 0.90 -19.67
C VAL A 288 6.84 1.43 -19.51
N GLU A 289 5.84 0.62 -19.86
CA GLU A 289 4.42 0.96 -19.73
C GLU A 289 4.04 1.17 -18.25
N GLU A 290 4.52 0.31 -17.36
CA GLU A 290 4.28 0.44 -15.91
C GLU A 290 5.02 1.66 -15.33
N ASN A 291 6.25 1.95 -15.76
CA ASN A 291 6.94 3.18 -15.38
C ASN A 291 6.13 4.41 -15.78
N LYS A 292 5.62 4.43 -17.02
CA LYS A 292 4.80 5.53 -17.51
C LYS A 292 3.52 5.68 -16.68
N TRP A 293 2.85 4.57 -16.38
CA TRP A 293 1.64 4.56 -15.56
C TRP A 293 1.90 5.14 -14.16
N MET A 294 2.99 4.74 -13.51
CA MET A 294 3.40 5.26 -12.20
C MET A 294 3.69 6.76 -12.24
N THR A 295 4.41 7.24 -13.28
CA THR A 295 4.66 8.68 -13.47
C THR A 295 3.35 9.44 -13.66
N ASP A 296 2.47 8.99 -14.56
CA ASP A 296 1.20 9.65 -14.83
C ASP A 296 0.30 9.70 -13.58
N MET A 297 0.27 8.62 -12.79
CA MET A 297 -0.46 8.56 -11.52
C MET A 297 0.06 9.60 -10.51
N ILE A 298 1.37 9.63 -10.29
CA ILE A 298 1.99 10.56 -9.34
C ILE A 298 1.73 12.01 -9.78
N ASP A 299 1.93 12.31 -11.07
CA ASP A 299 1.71 13.64 -11.63
C ASP A 299 0.24 14.07 -11.52
N TYR A 300 -0.70 13.18 -11.87
CA TYR A 300 -2.12 13.46 -11.73
C TYR A 300 -2.48 13.80 -10.28
N CYS A 301 -2.07 12.96 -9.33
CA CYS A 301 -2.44 13.16 -7.93
C CYS A 301 -1.81 14.42 -7.33
N ASN A 302 -0.59 14.78 -7.74
CA ASN A 302 0.03 16.04 -7.37
C ASN A 302 -0.78 17.25 -7.86
N ILE A 303 -1.25 17.24 -9.11
CA ILE A 303 -2.08 18.32 -9.66
C ILE A 303 -3.45 18.34 -8.98
N TYR A 304 -4.04 17.16 -8.74
CA TYR A 304 -5.33 17.03 -8.07
C TYR A 304 -5.30 17.61 -6.65
N GLN A 305 -4.27 17.29 -5.86
CA GLN A 305 -4.12 17.83 -4.50
C GLN A 305 -3.99 19.36 -4.51
N GLN A 306 -3.25 19.93 -5.47
CA GLN A 306 -3.19 21.40 -5.63
C GLN A 306 -4.56 22.00 -5.94
N ALA A 307 -5.36 21.34 -6.79
CA ALA A 307 -6.71 21.78 -7.09
C ALA A 307 -7.64 21.72 -5.88
N VAL A 308 -7.55 20.66 -5.06
CA VAL A 308 -8.30 20.54 -3.80
C VAL A 308 -7.88 21.63 -2.82
N SER A 309 -6.59 21.84 -2.60
CA SER A 309 -6.10 22.90 -1.69
C SER A 309 -6.56 24.29 -2.11
N ALA A 310 -6.63 24.57 -3.42
CA ALA A 310 -7.13 25.84 -3.95
C ALA A 310 -8.65 25.99 -3.80
N LEU A 311 -9.40 24.89 -3.68
CA LEU A 311 -10.84 24.89 -3.44
C LEU A 311 -11.18 25.10 -1.97
N SER A 312 -10.31 24.63 -1.06
CA SER A 312 -10.47 24.76 0.39
C SER A 312 -9.93 26.08 0.97
N SER A 313 -9.21 26.89 0.17
CA SER A 313 -8.60 28.18 0.57
C SER A 313 -9.51 29.37 0.32
#